data_AF-A0A7W8MR09-F1
#
_entry.id   AF-A0A7W8MR09-F1
#
_cell.length_a   1.000
_cell.length_b   1.000
_cell.length_c   1.000
_cell.angle_alpha   90.00
_cell.angle_beta   90.00
_cell.angle_gamma   90.00
#
_symmetry.space_group_name_H-M   'P 1'
#
loop_
_entity.id
_entity.type
_entity.pdbx_description
1 polymer ?
#
loop_
_entity_poly.entity_id
_entity_poly.type
_entity_poly.pdbx_seq_one_letter_code
_entity_poly.pdbx_strand_id
1 'polypeptide(L)'
;MPLYNLRQLRLTGLLLGTVLSISLSGAPVTLHAQQTLLASAIPPSSATESSSLANLNDAPANAPATITAPDLPDDPSALLDPQSTPPPPVKTDNPDIVSPNGTQQTKRILGLVPNFRSVSADTKLPPMSAKDKFLIAGKDTFDYSSFFIAGIQAGISFNSKSYPEFHQGVAGFGRYYWHTLADTIDENFWVGGLGPIIFKQDNRFYTLGHGGFRKRSLYAVSRVLISRKDDGGATFNFAEVIGSGAASGISSLYYPTTYRTWTKVGQKWLTSDIIDGFNFFYKEFWPDVNKAVFHTH
;
A
#
# COMPACT_ATOMS: atom_id res chain seq x y z
N MET A 1 25.34 14.74 -1.67
CA MET A 1 24.68 13.63 -2.40
C MET A 1 25.09 12.32 -1.75
N PRO A 2 24.21 11.57 -1.05
CA PRO A 2 24.60 10.25 -0.59
C PRO A 2 24.62 9.32 -1.80
N LEU A 3 25.77 8.70 -2.05
CA LEU A 3 25.97 7.70 -3.09
C LEU A 3 24.98 6.55 -2.85
N TYR A 4 23.88 6.56 -3.61
CA TYR A 4 22.97 5.42 -3.68
C TYR A 4 23.77 4.28 -4.30
N ASN A 5 24.20 3.34 -3.45
CA ASN A 5 25.17 2.31 -3.80
C ASN A 5 24.62 1.49 -4.99
N LEU A 6 25.38 1.37 -6.08
CA LEU A 6 25.00 0.65 -7.31
C LEU A 6 24.50 -0.79 -7.01
N ARG A 7 24.98 -1.37 -5.90
CA ARG A 7 24.54 -2.66 -5.37
C ARG A 7 23.09 -2.64 -4.86
N GLN A 8 22.65 -1.54 -4.23
CA GLN A 8 21.26 -1.33 -3.83
C GLN A 8 20.38 -1.12 -5.05
N LEU A 9 20.80 -0.34 -6.05
CA LEU A 9 20.01 -0.17 -7.27
C LEU A 9 19.78 -1.49 -8.03
N ARG A 10 20.82 -2.33 -8.13
CA ARG A 10 20.71 -3.68 -8.71
C ARG A 10 19.82 -4.61 -7.89
N LEU A 11 19.90 -4.54 -6.56
CA LEU A 11 19.04 -5.33 -5.67
C LEU A 11 17.58 -4.87 -5.77
N THR A 12 17.33 -3.56 -5.79
CA THR A 12 16.01 -2.97 -5.97
C THR A 12 15.45 -3.33 -7.34
N GLY A 13 16.24 -3.22 -8.42
CA GLY A 13 15.83 -3.64 -9.76
C GLY A 13 15.53 -5.15 -9.88
N LEU A 14 16.36 -6.01 -9.29
CA LEU A 14 16.12 -7.46 -9.24
C LEU A 14 14.85 -7.78 -8.46
N LEU A 15 14.65 -7.13 -7.30
CA LEU A 15 13.48 -7.31 -6.45
C LEU A 15 12.21 -6.78 -7.15
N LEU A 16 12.27 -5.63 -7.82
CA LEU A 16 11.20 -5.14 -8.71
C LEU A 16 10.95 -6.09 -9.89
N GLY A 17 11.92 -6.86 -10.36
CA GLY A 17 11.68 -7.91 -11.35
C GLY A 17 10.88 -9.08 -10.77
N THR A 18 11.34 -9.63 -9.64
CA THR A 18 10.67 -10.76 -8.96
C THR A 18 9.29 -10.41 -8.44
N VAL A 19 9.11 -9.22 -7.86
CA VAL A 19 7.83 -8.78 -7.32
C VAL A 19 6.81 -8.58 -8.45
N LEU A 20 7.25 -8.35 -9.69
CA LEU A 20 6.40 -8.03 -10.83
C LEU A 20 5.94 -9.35 -11.40
N SER A 21 6.84 -10.33 -11.45
CA SER A 21 6.49 -11.72 -11.66
C SER A 21 5.49 -12.21 -10.61
N ILE A 22 5.64 -11.86 -9.33
CA ILE A 22 4.70 -12.28 -8.27
C ILE A 22 3.33 -11.59 -8.42
N SER A 23 3.29 -10.27 -8.60
CA SER A 23 2.04 -9.50 -8.85
C SER A 23 1.31 -9.96 -10.10
N LEU A 24 2.03 -10.22 -11.19
CA LEU A 24 1.43 -10.74 -12.43
C LEU A 24 0.97 -12.19 -12.26
N SER A 25 1.65 -12.99 -11.42
CA SER A 25 1.30 -14.39 -11.19
C SER A 25 0.10 -14.64 -10.30
N GLY A 26 -0.46 -13.59 -9.68
CA GLY A 26 -1.65 -13.65 -8.83
C GLY A 26 -1.71 -14.91 -7.99
N ALA A 27 -0.78 -15.05 -7.04
CA ALA A 27 -0.46 -16.32 -6.39
C ALA A 27 -1.66 -17.29 -6.20
N PRO A 28 -1.63 -18.43 -6.91
CA PRO A 28 -2.17 -19.67 -6.40
C PRO A 28 -1.01 -20.68 -6.33
N VAL A 29 0.20 -20.23 -6.00
CA VAL A 29 1.28 -21.16 -5.70
C VAL A 29 1.14 -21.50 -4.21
N THR A 30 0.53 -22.66 -3.99
CA THR A 30 0.62 -23.47 -2.76
C THR A 30 -0.15 -23.02 -1.51
N LEU A 31 -1.48 -22.84 -1.58
CA LEU A 31 -2.30 -22.95 -0.37
C LEU A 31 -2.66 -24.39 0.04
N HIS A 32 -2.14 -25.41 -0.68
CA HIS A 32 -2.29 -26.82 -0.30
C HIS A 32 -1.15 -27.34 0.61
N ALA A 33 -0.03 -26.60 0.75
CA ALA A 33 1.14 -27.09 1.48
C ALA A 33 1.34 -26.43 2.87
N GLN A 34 0.54 -25.43 3.24
CA GLN A 34 0.73 -24.66 4.47
C GLN A 34 -0.29 -24.96 5.59
N GLN A 35 -1.29 -25.81 5.31
CA GLN A 35 -2.30 -26.22 6.31
C GLN A 35 -1.76 -27.23 7.34
N THR A 36 -0.63 -27.88 7.10
CA THR A 36 -0.06 -28.90 8.00
C THR A 36 0.85 -28.35 9.11
N LEU A 37 1.18 -27.05 9.12
CA LEU A 37 2.13 -26.48 10.08
C LEU A 37 1.54 -25.51 11.11
N LEU A 38 0.26 -25.15 11.00
CA LEU A 38 -0.41 -24.24 11.97
C LEU A 38 -1.28 -24.97 12.99
N ALA A 39 -1.34 -26.31 12.96
CA ALA A 39 -2.16 -27.12 13.87
C ALA A 39 -1.45 -27.54 15.17
N SER A 40 -0.20 -27.11 15.44
CA SER A 40 0.58 -27.58 16.61
C SER A 40 1.03 -26.49 17.59
N ALA A 41 0.52 -25.26 17.50
CA ALA A 41 0.91 -24.19 18.42
C ALA A 41 -0.29 -23.50 19.09
N ILE A 42 -1.03 -24.23 19.92
CA ILE A 42 -1.93 -23.66 20.93
C ILE A 42 -1.76 -24.45 22.25
N PRO A 43 -1.10 -23.89 23.28
CA PRO A 43 -1.34 -24.31 24.66
C PRO A 43 -2.50 -23.49 25.26
N PRO A 44 -3.22 -24.03 26.27
CA PRO A 44 -4.50 -23.51 26.73
C PRO A 44 -4.39 -22.34 27.72
N SER A 45 -5.52 -21.64 27.80
CA SER A 45 -5.92 -20.54 28.69
C SER A 45 -5.58 -20.71 30.18
N SER A 46 -5.22 -19.60 30.83
CA SER A 46 -5.54 -19.35 32.24
C SER A 46 -5.69 -17.85 32.50
N ALA A 47 -6.91 -17.46 32.83
CA ALA A 47 -7.29 -16.14 33.32
C ALA A 47 -6.89 -15.97 34.79
N THR A 48 -6.50 -14.75 35.19
CA THR A 48 -6.69 -14.29 36.56
C THR A 48 -6.80 -12.76 36.59
N GLU A 49 -7.96 -12.27 37.02
CA GLU A 49 -8.18 -10.91 37.51
C GLU A 49 -7.55 -10.74 38.89
N SER A 50 -7.10 -9.54 39.24
CA SER A 50 -7.13 -9.04 40.63
C SER A 50 -6.93 -7.53 40.67
N SER A 51 -7.98 -6.85 41.12
CA SER A 51 -7.99 -5.48 41.62
C SER A 51 -7.59 -5.48 43.10
N SER A 52 -6.83 -4.48 43.57
CA SER A 52 -7.03 -3.95 44.93
C SER A 52 -6.41 -2.55 45.09
N LEU A 53 -7.23 -1.71 45.73
CA LEU A 53 -6.93 -0.38 46.27
C LEU A 53 -6.13 -0.51 47.57
N ALA A 54 -5.23 0.44 47.84
CA ALA A 54 -4.96 0.89 49.21
C ALA A 54 -4.49 2.34 49.20
N ASN A 55 -5.00 3.07 50.17
CA ASN A 55 -5.09 4.52 50.31
C ASN A 55 -4.18 4.98 51.49
N LEU A 56 -4.17 6.30 51.75
CA LEU A 56 -3.73 7.01 52.97
C LEU A 56 -2.24 7.46 52.97
N ASN A 57 -1.85 8.67 53.39
CA ASN A 57 -2.55 9.89 53.78
C ASN A 57 -1.50 11.04 53.94
N ASP A 58 -2.03 12.27 53.94
CA ASP A 58 -1.61 13.47 54.68
C ASP A 58 -0.42 14.36 54.24
N ALA A 59 -0.82 15.61 53.96
CA ALA A 59 -0.08 16.87 53.88
C ALA A 59 0.25 17.40 55.32
N PRO A 60 0.84 18.62 55.58
CA PRO A 60 0.74 19.85 54.79
C PRO A 60 1.97 20.81 54.72
N ALA A 61 1.86 21.74 53.76
CA ALA A 61 2.24 23.17 53.75
C ALA A 61 3.63 23.66 54.25
N ASN A 62 4.40 24.28 53.35
CA ASN A 62 4.85 25.69 53.48
C ASN A 62 5.60 26.19 52.22
N ALA A 63 5.35 27.43 51.83
CA ALA A 63 6.14 28.26 50.92
C ALA A 63 6.41 29.61 51.64
N PRO A 64 7.20 30.58 51.13
CA PRO A 64 8.18 30.59 50.02
C PRO A 64 9.56 31.17 50.46
N ALA A 65 10.61 31.06 49.63
CA ALA A 65 11.80 31.92 49.78
C ALA A 65 12.41 32.28 48.43
N THR A 66 12.40 33.58 48.13
CA THR A 66 13.04 34.28 47.02
C THR A 66 14.53 34.43 47.31
N ILE A 67 15.41 34.11 46.35
CA ILE A 67 16.81 34.57 46.33
C ILE A 67 17.16 35.06 44.92
N THR A 68 17.72 36.25 44.89
CA THR A 68 18.09 37.10 43.75
C THR A 68 19.36 36.60 43.01
N ALA A 69 19.46 36.92 41.71
CA ALA A 69 20.51 36.54 40.74
C ALA A 69 21.92 37.13 41.01
N PRO A 70 22.97 36.63 40.31
CA PRO A 70 23.56 37.42 39.22
C PRO A 70 23.96 36.60 37.96
N ASP A 71 24.45 37.31 36.94
CA ASP A 71 24.26 37.15 35.49
C ASP A 71 25.43 36.48 34.71
N LEU A 72 25.11 35.93 33.52
CA LEU A 72 25.95 35.50 32.35
C LEU A 72 26.81 34.20 32.39
N PRO A 73 27.21 33.60 31.23
CA PRO A 73 26.51 33.32 29.96
C PRO A 73 26.69 31.83 29.49
N ASP A 74 26.12 31.50 28.32
CA ASP A 74 26.43 30.35 27.45
C ASP A 74 25.72 29.00 27.68
N ASP A 75 24.65 28.85 26.88
CA ASP A 75 23.95 27.62 26.52
C ASP A 75 24.88 26.66 25.75
N PRO A 76 25.15 25.43 26.23
CA PRO A 76 25.87 24.42 25.47
C PRO A 76 24.90 23.58 24.62
N SER A 77 23.99 24.21 23.88
CA SER A 77 23.16 23.51 22.88
C SER A 77 23.79 23.47 21.47
N ALA A 78 25.01 23.98 21.31
CA ALA A 78 25.65 24.14 20.00
C ALA A 78 26.48 22.94 19.48
N LEU A 79 26.35 21.74 20.06
CA LEU A 79 27.09 20.55 19.59
C LEU A 79 26.23 19.28 19.45
N LEU A 80 24.98 19.43 19.00
CA LEU A 80 24.25 18.33 18.40
C LEU A 80 24.19 18.56 16.89
N ASP A 81 24.84 17.67 16.15
CA ASP A 81 24.76 17.56 14.70
C ASP A 81 23.33 17.83 14.21
N PRO A 82 23.11 18.60 13.13
CA PRO A 82 21.79 18.74 12.54
C PRO A 82 21.39 17.37 11.96
N GLN A 83 20.71 16.59 12.79
CA GLN A 83 19.89 15.47 12.37
C GLN A 83 18.88 16.07 11.39
N SER A 84 19.13 15.85 10.09
CA SER A 84 18.34 16.37 8.98
C SER A 84 16.88 15.98 9.19
N THR A 85 16.11 16.87 9.79
CA THR A 85 14.66 16.79 9.81
C THR A 85 14.21 16.85 8.36
N PRO A 86 13.36 15.91 7.90
CA PRO A 86 12.82 15.99 6.56
C PRO A 86 12.17 17.36 6.36
N PRO A 87 12.40 18.03 5.22
CA PRO A 87 11.76 19.31 4.95
C PRO A 87 10.23 19.17 5.08
N PRO A 88 9.53 20.20 5.58
CA PRO A 88 8.09 20.15 5.68
C PRO A 88 7.46 19.96 4.29
N PRO A 89 6.37 19.19 4.19
CA PRO A 89 5.78 18.86 2.90
C PRO A 89 5.28 20.11 2.17
N VAL A 90 5.58 20.18 0.87
CA VAL A 90 5.16 21.25 -0.03
C VAL A 90 3.68 21.08 -0.35
N LYS A 91 2.87 22.09 -0.02
CA LYS A 91 1.47 22.17 -0.46
C LYS A 91 1.44 22.68 -1.90
N THR A 92 0.81 21.93 -2.79
CA THR A 92 0.70 22.27 -4.21
C THR A 92 -0.57 21.67 -4.80
N ASP A 93 -1.08 22.30 -5.86
CA ASP A 93 -2.18 21.75 -6.65
C ASP A 93 -1.68 20.95 -7.86
N ASN A 94 -0.36 20.97 -8.12
CA ASN A 94 0.26 20.20 -9.20
C ASN A 94 0.60 18.78 -8.71
N PRO A 95 -0.11 17.72 -9.19
CA PRO A 95 0.20 16.34 -8.83
C PRO A 95 1.53 15.85 -9.41
N ASP A 96 2.01 16.48 -10.49
CA ASP A 96 3.23 16.12 -11.20
C ASP A 96 4.43 16.93 -10.67
N ILE A 97 4.47 17.31 -9.39
CA ILE A 97 5.62 18.07 -8.83
C ILE A 97 6.84 17.17 -8.63
N VAL A 98 8.03 17.71 -8.90
CA VAL A 98 9.31 17.07 -8.57
C VAL A 98 9.53 17.21 -7.06
N SER A 99 9.81 16.10 -6.38
CA SER A 99 10.11 16.10 -4.93
C SER A 99 11.37 16.93 -4.65
N PRO A 100 11.55 17.48 -3.44
CA PRO A 100 12.77 18.22 -3.07
C PRO A 100 14.09 17.46 -3.33
N ASN A 101 14.05 16.12 -3.32
CA ASN A 101 15.19 15.25 -3.62
C ASN A 101 15.45 15.04 -5.14
N GLY A 102 14.74 15.75 -6.01
CA GLY A 102 14.87 15.65 -7.46
C GLY A 102 14.34 14.35 -8.03
N THR A 103 13.30 13.76 -7.42
CA THR A 103 12.63 12.53 -7.88
C THR A 103 11.15 12.83 -8.11
N GLN A 104 10.53 12.21 -9.10
CA GLN A 104 9.16 12.50 -9.47
C GLN A 104 8.38 11.21 -9.71
N GLN A 105 7.12 11.17 -9.25
CA GLN A 105 6.17 10.17 -9.74
C GLN A 105 5.76 10.53 -11.17
N THR A 106 5.86 9.57 -12.09
CA THR A 106 5.33 9.73 -13.45
C THR A 106 3.94 9.11 -13.52
N LYS A 107 3.13 9.51 -14.52
CA LYS A 107 1.81 8.92 -14.75
C LYS A 107 1.84 7.45 -15.17
N ARG A 108 3.02 6.93 -15.56
CA ARG A 108 3.22 5.54 -15.97
C ARG A 108 4.54 4.98 -15.47
N ILE A 109 4.49 3.80 -14.87
CA ILE A 109 5.68 3.03 -14.50
C ILE A 109 6.14 2.27 -15.74
N LEU A 110 7.41 2.45 -16.11
CA LEU A 110 8.06 1.90 -17.32
C LEU A 110 7.33 2.24 -18.64
N GLY A 111 6.51 3.29 -18.65
CA GLY A 111 5.67 3.65 -19.79
C GLY A 111 4.48 2.70 -20.04
N LEU A 112 4.28 1.70 -19.18
CA LEU A 112 3.24 0.68 -19.34
C LEU A 112 2.20 0.80 -18.24
N VAL A 113 2.59 0.50 -16.99
CA VAL A 113 1.67 0.34 -15.85
C VAL A 113 1.13 1.71 -15.42
N PRO A 114 -0.20 1.85 -15.18
CA PRO A 114 -0.79 3.13 -14.84
C PRO A 114 -0.39 3.53 -13.42
N ASN A 115 -0.16 4.82 -13.22
CA ASN A 115 0.32 5.35 -11.95
C ASN A 115 -0.38 6.67 -11.59
N PHE A 116 -1.65 6.80 -12.00
CA PHE A 116 -2.38 8.07 -11.90
C PHE A 116 -2.61 8.52 -10.44
N ARG A 117 -2.62 7.58 -9.49
CA ARG A 117 -2.88 7.84 -8.07
C ARG A 117 -1.63 8.04 -7.22
N SER A 118 -0.42 8.02 -7.78
CA SER A 118 0.81 8.19 -6.99
C SER A 118 1.23 9.65 -6.91
N VAL A 119 1.68 10.05 -5.73
CA VAL A 119 2.13 11.41 -5.43
C VAL A 119 3.59 11.35 -5.00
N SER A 120 4.39 12.27 -5.54
CA SER A 120 5.80 12.49 -5.19
C SER A 120 6.01 12.66 -3.68
N ALA A 121 7.23 12.38 -3.23
CA ALA A 121 7.58 12.53 -1.82
C ALA A 121 7.49 14.00 -1.37
N ASP A 122 7.30 14.20 -0.07
CA ASP A 122 7.22 15.52 0.56
C ASP A 122 6.18 16.46 -0.10
N THR A 123 5.14 15.89 -0.72
CA THR A 123 4.09 16.64 -1.42
C THR A 123 2.75 16.44 -0.73
N LYS A 124 1.99 17.51 -0.56
CA LYS A 124 0.60 17.45 -0.09
C LYS A 124 -0.32 18.15 -1.07
N LEU A 125 -1.22 17.36 -1.66
CA LEU A 125 -2.25 17.85 -2.57
C LEU A 125 -3.53 18.19 -1.79
N PRO A 126 -4.41 19.06 -2.34
CA PRO A 126 -5.73 19.28 -1.78
C PRO A 126 -6.57 17.99 -1.78
N PRO A 127 -7.61 17.89 -0.92
CA PRO A 127 -8.53 16.77 -0.91
C PRO A 127 -9.22 16.59 -2.27
N MET A 128 -9.44 15.34 -2.69
CA MET A 128 -10.15 15.05 -3.95
C MET A 128 -11.66 15.07 -3.75
N SER A 129 -12.39 15.59 -4.75
CA SER A 129 -13.84 15.43 -4.78
C SER A 129 -14.23 13.97 -5.01
N ALA A 130 -15.45 13.58 -4.62
CA ALA A 130 -15.97 12.23 -4.87
C ALA A 130 -15.97 11.89 -6.38
N LYS A 131 -16.28 12.88 -7.23
CA LYS A 131 -16.22 12.73 -8.69
C LYS A 131 -14.81 12.41 -9.17
N ASP A 132 -13.80 13.11 -8.67
CA ASP A 132 -12.42 12.89 -9.09
C ASP A 132 -11.90 11.53 -8.64
N LYS A 133 -12.30 11.06 -7.45
CA LYS A 133 -11.96 9.72 -6.96
C LYS A 133 -12.54 8.63 -7.86
N PHE A 134 -13.81 8.77 -8.25
CA PHE A 134 -14.44 7.82 -9.16
C PHE A 134 -13.83 7.88 -10.57
N LEU A 135 -13.55 9.09 -11.07
CA LEU A 135 -12.96 9.29 -12.40
C LEU A 135 -11.54 8.71 -12.48
N ILE A 136 -10.72 8.87 -11.44
CA ILE A 136 -9.35 8.34 -11.44
C ILE A 136 -9.36 6.81 -11.35
N ALA A 137 -10.29 6.21 -10.61
CA ALA A 137 -10.50 4.76 -10.62
C ALA A 137 -10.87 4.26 -12.03
N GLY A 138 -11.78 4.98 -12.73
CA GLY A 138 -12.10 4.68 -14.12
C GLY A 138 -10.90 4.81 -15.06
N LYS A 139 -10.03 5.81 -14.87
CA LYS A 139 -8.79 5.96 -15.66
C LYS A 139 -7.82 4.80 -15.44
N ASP A 140 -7.65 4.32 -14.21
CA ASP A 140 -6.85 3.14 -13.91
C ASP A 140 -7.47 1.89 -14.56
N THR A 141 -8.78 1.69 -14.41
CA THR A 141 -9.50 0.52 -14.93
C THR A 141 -9.48 0.40 -16.44
N PHE A 142 -9.73 1.49 -17.16
CA PHE A 142 -9.85 1.49 -18.62
C PHE A 142 -8.56 1.93 -19.33
N ASP A 143 -7.42 1.93 -18.63
CA ASP A 143 -6.12 2.10 -19.26
C ASP A 143 -5.81 0.91 -20.18
N TYR A 144 -5.18 1.16 -21.33
CA TYR A 144 -4.83 0.10 -22.28
C TYR A 144 -3.95 -0.98 -21.63
N SER A 145 -3.08 -0.60 -20.68
CA SER A 145 -2.19 -1.55 -20.01
C SER A 145 -2.93 -2.46 -19.04
N SER A 146 -4.07 -2.03 -18.49
CA SER A 146 -4.91 -2.84 -17.61
C SER A 146 -5.46 -4.07 -18.34
N PHE A 147 -5.87 -3.91 -19.61
CA PHE A 147 -6.26 -5.04 -20.45
C PHE A 147 -5.10 -6.00 -20.70
N PHE A 148 -3.90 -5.48 -20.97
CA PHE A 148 -2.71 -6.32 -21.19
C PHE A 148 -2.29 -7.08 -19.92
N ILE A 149 -2.28 -6.40 -18.77
CA ILE A 149 -1.96 -6.99 -17.46
C ILE A 149 -2.99 -8.06 -17.08
N ALA A 150 -4.28 -7.79 -17.28
CA ALA A 150 -5.34 -8.79 -17.10
C ALA A 150 -5.13 -10.01 -18.01
N GLY A 151 -4.61 -9.80 -19.22
CA GLY A 151 -4.22 -10.87 -20.15
C GLY A 151 -3.14 -11.77 -19.59
N ILE A 152 -2.10 -11.19 -18.98
CA ILE A 152 -1.01 -11.95 -18.35
C ILE A 152 -1.53 -12.71 -17.13
N GLN A 153 -2.29 -12.06 -16.25
CA GLN A 153 -2.89 -12.70 -15.07
C GLN A 153 -3.82 -13.87 -15.45
N ALA A 154 -4.66 -13.65 -16.48
CA ALA A 154 -5.51 -14.69 -17.03
C ALA A 154 -4.70 -15.85 -17.62
N GLY A 155 -3.61 -15.55 -18.33
CA GLY A 155 -2.70 -16.56 -18.88
C GLY A 155 -2.05 -17.43 -17.80
N ILE A 156 -1.65 -16.82 -16.68
CA ILE A 156 -1.07 -17.56 -15.55
C ILE A 156 -2.13 -18.44 -14.89
N SER A 157 -3.31 -17.91 -14.61
CA SER A 157 -4.44 -18.66 -14.04
C SER A 157 -4.92 -19.79 -14.96
N PHE A 158 -4.91 -19.57 -16.27
CA PHE A 158 -5.22 -20.54 -17.30
C PHE A 158 -4.20 -21.67 -17.32
N ASN A 159 -2.90 -21.35 -17.26
CA ASN A 159 -1.82 -22.33 -17.26
C ASN A 159 -1.79 -23.17 -15.97
N SER A 160 -2.08 -22.56 -14.82
CA SER A 160 -2.20 -23.27 -13.53
C SER A 160 -3.52 -24.02 -13.37
N LYS A 161 -4.47 -23.89 -14.32
CA LYS A 161 -5.80 -24.49 -14.25
C LYS A 161 -6.52 -24.12 -12.95
N SER A 162 -6.46 -22.85 -12.56
CA SER A 162 -7.03 -22.36 -11.28
C SER A 162 -8.55 -22.60 -11.15
N TYR A 163 -9.25 -22.72 -12.29
CA TYR A 163 -10.67 -23.03 -12.43
C TYR A 163 -10.87 -24.06 -13.57
N PRO A 164 -10.75 -25.38 -13.31
CA PRO A 164 -10.87 -26.45 -14.31
C PRO A 164 -12.13 -26.42 -15.21
N GLU A 165 -13.23 -25.86 -14.72
CA GLU A 165 -14.54 -25.68 -15.37
C GLU A 165 -14.46 -24.67 -16.52
N PHE A 166 -13.47 -23.79 -16.49
CA PHE A 166 -13.20 -22.92 -17.62
C PHE A 166 -12.58 -23.70 -18.79
N HIS A 167 -12.05 -24.90 -18.54
CA HIS A 167 -11.39 -25.75 -19.53
C HIS A 167 -10.18 -25.07 -20.18
N GLN A 168 -9.56 -25.78 -21.12
CA GLN A 168 -8.37 -25.34 -21.84
C GLN A 168 -8.72 -24.93 -23.29
N GLY A 169 -7.73 -24.47 -24.04
CA GLY A 169 -7.89 -23.95 -25.40
C GLY A 169 -8.38 -22.50 -25.44
N VAL A 170 -8.61 -21.98 -26.64
CA VAL A 170 -8.92 -20.55 -26.89
C VAL A 170 -10.18 -20.10 -26.13
N ALA A 171 -11.23 -20.92 -26.14
CA ALA A 171 -12.45 -20.62 -25.38
C ALA A 171 -12.21 -20.60 -23.87
N GLY A 172 -11.36 -21.52 -23.37
CA GLY A 172 -10.96 -21.54 -21.97
C GLY A 172 -10.19 -20.30 -21.56
N PHE A 173 -9.18 -19.90 -22.34
CA PHE A 173 -8.45 -18.67 -22.11
C PHE A 173 -9.38 -17.45 -22.11
N GLY A 174 -10.32 -17.37 -23.06
CA GLY A 174 -11.33 -16.32 -23.11
C GLY A 174 -12.16 -16.23 -21.82
N ARG A 175 -12.50 -17.37 -21.19
CA ARG A 175 -13.18 -17.42 -19.89
C ARG A 175 -12.31 -16.84 -18.78
N TYR A 176 -11.06 -17.27 -18.65
CA TYR A 176 -10.14 -16.68 -17.65
C TYR A 176 -9.98 -15.18 -17.87
N TYR A 177 -9.83 -14.75 -19.12
CA TYR A 177 -9.58 -13.36 -19.47
C TYR A 177 -10.74 -12.44 -19.09
N TRP A 178 -11.98 -12.76 -19.48
CA TRP A 178 -13.11 -11.90 -19.15
C TRP A 178 -13.38 -11.87 -17.64
N HIS A 179 -13.22 -12.99 -16.93
CA HIS A 179 -13.38 -12.99 -15.47
C HIS A 179 -12.30 -12.13 -14.81
N THR A 180 -11.05 -12.19 -15.28
CA THR A 180 -9.96 -11.36 -14.75
C THR A 180 -10.21 -9.87 -15.01
N LEU A 181 -10.75 -9.51 -16.18
CA LEU A 181 -11.18 -8.14 -16.46
C LEU A 181 -12.32 -7.70 -15.54
N ALA A 182 -13.33 -8.54 -15.33
CA ALA A 182 -14.44 -8.26 -14.44
C ALA A 182 -13.96 -8.06 -12.99
N ASP A 183 -13.07 -8.94 -12.52
CA ASP A 183 -12.44 -8.87 -11.19
C ASP A 183 -11.68 -7.53 -11.06
N THR A 184 -10.86 -7.16 -12.06
CA THR A 184 -10.09 -5.90 -12.06
C THR A 184 -10.98 -4.66 -12.03
N ILE A 185 -12.07 -4.65 -12.82
CA ILE A 185 -13.03 -3.54 -12.86
C ILE A 185 -13.69 -3.39 -11.49
N ASP A 186 -14.23 -4.48 -10.95
CA ASP A 186 -14.93 -4.53 -9.68
C ASP A 186 -14.04 -4.01 -8.55
N GLU A 187 -12.84 -4.57 -8.41
CA GLU A 187 -11.87 -4.21 -7.39
C GLU A 187 -11.42 -2.75 -7.48
N ASN A 188 -11.04 -2.26 -8.67
CA ASN A 188 -10.62 -0.87 -8.83
C ASN A 188 -11.71 0.13 -8.45
N PHE A 189 -12.97 -0.16 -8.77
CA PHE A 189 -14.08 0.71 -8.38
C PHE A 189 -14.38 0.62 -6.90
N TRP A 190 -14.28 -0.54 -6.25
CA TRP A 190 -14.44 -0.64 -4.80
C TRP A 190 -13.30 0.03 -4.04
N VAL A 191 -12.05 -0.28 -4.39
CA VAL A 191 -10.86 0.16 -3.66
C VAL A 191 -10.45 1.59 -4.01
N GLY A 192 -10.50 1.96 -5.29
CA GLY A 192 -10.06 3.26 -5.78
C GLY A 192 -11.18 4.29 -5.92
N GLY A 193 -12.44 3.86 -6.02
CA GLY A 193 -13.59 4.72 -6.33
C GLY A 193 -14.57 4.88 -5.17
N LEU A 194 -15.49 3.92 -5.04
CA LEU A 194 -16.61 3.90 -4.08
C LEU A 194 -16.14 3.84 -2.63
N GLY A 195 -15.24 2.92 -2.28
CA GLY A 195 -14.72 2.78 -0.90
C GLY A 195 -14.14 4.08 -0.35
N PRO A 196 -13.20 4.75 -1.06
CA PRO A 196 -12.65 6.03 -0.65
C PRO A 196 -13.70 7.14 -0.48
N ILE A 197 -14.80 7.11 -1.23
CA ILE A 197 -15.93 8.04 -1.08
C ILE A 197 -16.71 7.72 0.21
N ILE A 198 -17.08 6.46 0.41
CA ILE A 198 -17.87 5.99 1.57
C ILE A 198 -17.10 6.24 2.88
N PHE A 199 -15.82 5.87 2.92
CA PHE A 199 -14.99 5.95 4.12
C PHE A 199 -14.24 7.28 4.28
N LYS A 200 -14.44 8.25 3.36
CA LYS A 200 -13.78 9.57 3.36
C LYS A 200 -12.25 9.47 3.40
N GLN A 201 -11.71 8.62 2.54
CA GLN A 201 -10.27 8.33 2.42
C GLN A 201 -9.71 8.89 1.12
N ASP A 202 -8.46 9.34 1.19
CA ASP A 202 -7.69 9.72 0.02
C ASP A 202 -7.26 8.45 -0.72
N ASN A 203 -7.63 8.33 -2.00
CA ASN A 203 -7.32 7.16 -2.81
C ASN A 203 -5.92 7.22 -3.45
N ARG A 204 -5.15 8.27 -3.15
CA ARG A 204 -3.78 8.49 -3.63
C ARG A 204 -2.74 7.85 -2.72
N PHE A 205 -1.72 7.29 -3.34
CA PHE A 205 -0.52 6.81 -2.66
C PHE A 205 0.54 7.92 -2.59
N TYR A 206 0.87 8.36 -1.38
CA TYR A 206 1.94 9.33 -1.15
C TYR A 206 3.23 8.57 -0.91
N THR A 207 4.23 8.83 -1.75
CA THR A 207 5.55 8.19 -1.66
C THR A 207 6.27 8.68 -0.40
N LEU A 208 6.95 7.79 0.31
CA LEU A 208 7.83 8.20 1.40
C LEU A 208 9.13 8.79 0.83
N GLY A 209 9.74 8.13 -0.15
CA GLY A 209 10.85 8.64 -0.97
C GLY A 209 12.18 8.84 -0.24
N HIS A 210 12.20 8.72 1.08
CA HIS A 210 13.37 8.94 1.91
C HIS A 210 13.52 7.87 2.99
N GLY A 211 14.76 7.63 3.42
CA GLY A 211 15.12 6.57 4.36
C GLY A 211 15.61 5.30 3.66
N GLY A 212 16.12 4.35 4.46
CA GLY A 212 16.67 3.10 3.94
C GLY A 212 15.60 2.17 3.35
N PHE A 213 16.05 1.23 2.51
CA PHE A 213 15.20 0.25 1.81
C PHE A 213 14.13 -0.38 2.72
N ARG A 214 14.53 -0.94 3.88
CA ARG A 214 13.59 -1.61 4.81
C ARG A 214 12.47 -0.69 5.29
N LYS A 215 12.78 0.57 5.63
CA LYS A 215 11.79 1.54 6.11
C LYS A 215 10.76 1.85 5.03
N ARG A 216 11.23 2.06 3.80
CA ARG A 216 10.38 2.35 2.64
C ARG A 216 9.55 1.14 2.21
N SER A 217 10.12 -0.05 2.21
CA SER A 217 9.39 -1.29 1.91
C SER A 217 8.29 -1.55 2.95
N LEU A 218 8.59 -1.43 4.24
CA LEU A 218 7.59 -1.59 5.31
C LEU A 218 6.50 -0.51 5.20
N TYR A 219 6.88 0.74 4.93
CA TYR A 219 5.93 1.82 4.69
C TYR A 219 4.99 1.48 3.53
N ALA A 220 5.54 1.09 2.38
CA ALA A 220 4.78 0.80 1.17
C ALA A 220 3.79 -0.34 1.39
N VAL A 221 4.25 -1.48 1.93
CA VAL A 221 3.38 -2.64 2.20
C VAL A 221 2.34 -2.31 3.28
N SER A 222 2.68 -1.48 4.26
CA SER A 222 1.72 -1.05 5.29
C SER A 222 0.52 -0.30 4.71
N ARG A 223 0.61 0.22 3.48
CA ARG A 223 -0.49 0.98 2.85
C ARG A 223 -1.73 0.15 2.54
N VAL A 224 -1.59 -1.18 2.48
CA VAL A 224 -2.74 -2.09 2.45
C VAL A 224 -3.61 -1.92 3.70
N LEU A 225 -3.01 -1.64 4.86
CA LEU A 225 -3.72 -1.50 6.14
C LEU A 225 -3.86 -0.06 6.62
N ILE A 226 -3.00 0.85 6.16
CA ILE A 226 -2.94 2.24 6.63
C ILE A 226 -3.14 3.16 5.44
N SER A 227 -4.24 3.91 5.43
CA SER A 227 -4.52 4.94 4.43
C SER A 227 -4.43 6.35 5.02
N ARG A 228 -4.73 7.34 4.18
CA ARG A 228 -4.86 8.75 4.55
C ARG A 228 -6.33 9.14 4.42
N LYS A 229 -6.86 9.91 5.38
CA LYS A 229 -8.18 10.55 5.29
C LYS A 229 -8.14 11.73 4.33
N ASP A 230 -9.29 12.17 3.86
CA ASP A 230 -9.36 13.37 3.02
C ASP A 230 -8.76 14.63 3.67
N ASP A 231 -8.78 14.74 5.01
CA ASP A 231 -8.15 15.84 5.76
C ASP A 231 -6.61 15.71 5.91
N GLY A 232 -6.06 14.55 5.53
CA GLY A 232 -4.64 14.24 5.58
C GLY A 232 -4.18 13.40 6.78
N GLY A 233 -5.06 13.09 7.73
CA GLY A 233 -4.73 12.22 8.87
C GLY A 233 -4.54 10.76 8.47
N ALA A 234 -3.76 10.00 9.25
CA ALA A 234 -3.65 8.55 9.07
C ALA A 234 -4.92 7.83 9.56
N THR A 235 -5.30 6.72 8.91
CA THR A 235 -6.45 5.89 9.27
C THR A 235 -6.22 4.46 8.83
N PHE A 236 -6.96 3.50 9.41
CA PHE A 236 -7.05 2.17 8.83
C PHE A 236 -7.60 2.25 7.40
N ASN A 237 -7.06 1.47 6.47
CA ASN A 237 -7.45 1.47 5.06
C ASN A 237 -8.71 0.64 4.82
N PHE A 238 -9.86 1.19 5.24
CA PHE A 238 -11.16 0.58 5.02
C PHE A 238 -11.50 0.41 3.54
N ALA A 239 -11.15 1.39 2.69
CA ALA A 239 -11.39 1.33 1.26
C ALA A 239 -10.71 0.13 0.61
N GLU A 240 -9.45 -0.15 0.99
CA GLU A 240 -8.75 -1.33 0.52
C GLU A 240 -9.33 -2.59 1.12
N VAL A 241 -9.22 -2.76 2.44
CA VAL A 241 -9.49 -4.04 3.10
C VAL A 241 -10.96 -4.46 2.95
N ILE A 242 -11.90 -3.53 3.14
CA ILE A 242 -13.33 -3.85 2.96
C ILE A 242 -13.69 -3.85 1.47
N GLY A 243 -13.08 -3.00 0.66
CA GLY A 243 -13.36 -2.93 -0.78
C GLY A 243 -12.91 -4.17 -1.53
N SER A 244 -11.69 -4.66 -1.31
CA SER A 244 -11.17 -5.90 -1.90
C SER A 244 -11.96 -7.12 -1.44
N GLY A 245 -12.40 -7.14 -0.18
CA GLY A 245 -13.32 -8.17 0.35
C GLY A 245 -14.69 -8.13 -0.32
N ALA A 246 -15.29 -6.95 -0.49
CA ALA A 246 -16.56 -6.77 -1.18
C ALA A 246 -16.47 -7.19 -2.66
N ALA A 247 -15.41 -6.76 -3.36
CA ALA A 247 -15.13 -7.15 -4.73
C ALA A 247 -14.94 -8.67 -4.86
N SER A 248 -14.20 -9.29 -3.94
CA SER A 248 -14.04 -10.76 -3.94
C SER A 248 -15.36 -11.50 -3.72
N GLY A 249 -16.25 -10.96 -2.88
CA GLY A 249 -17.59 -11.48 -2.67
C GLY A 249 -18.47 -11.38 -3.92
N ILE A 250 -18.51 -10.20 -4.55
CA ILE A 250 -19.25 -9.96 -5.80
C ILE A 250 -18.69 -10.82 -6.92
N SER A 251 -17.37 -10.94 -7.01
CA SER A 251 -16.67 -11.78 -7.97
C SER A 251 -17.19 -13.21 -7.98
N SER A 252 -17.44 -13.79 -6.81
CA SER A 252 -17.96 -15.16 -6.71
C SER A 252 -19.26 -15.37 -7.49
N LEU A 253 -20.11 -14.34 -7.65
CA LEU A 253 -21.42 -14.45 -8.30
C LEU A 253 -21.35 -14.76 -9.79
N TYR A 254 -20.23 -14.43 -10.45
CA TYR A 254 -20.03 -14.71 -11.87
C TYR A 254 -19.04 -15.85 -12.14
N TYR A 255 -18.48 -16.48 -11.09
CA TYR A 255 -17.70 -17.72 -11.20
C TYR A 255 -18.57 -18.99 -11.11
N PRO A 256 -18.06 -20.18 -11.53
CA PRO A 256 -18.79 -21.44 -11.44
C PRO A 256 -19.23 -21.74 -10.00
N THR A 257 -20.42 -22.36 -9.86
CA THR A 257 -21.09 -22.56 -8.57
C THR A 257 -20.26 -23.35 -7.57
N THR A 258 -19.44 -24.30 -8.01
CA THR A 258 -18.53 -25.06 -7.13
C THR A 258 -17.48 -24.20 -6.42
N TYR A 259 -17.23 -22.97 -6.91
CA TYR A 259 -16.28 -22.03 -6.31
C TYR A 259 -16.93 -20.90 -5.51
N ARG A 260 -18.26 -20.90 -5.38
CA ARG A 260 -18.99 -19.91 -4.59
C ARG A 260 -18.98 -20.27 -3.11
N THR A 261 -17.76 -20.35 -2.56
CA THR A 261 -17.51 -20.72 -1.17
C THR A 261 -16.79 -19.59 -0.45
N TRP A 262 -17.02 -19.47 0.86
CA TRP A 262 -16.30 -18.51 1.70
C TRP A 262 -14.78 -18.67 1.62
N THR A 263 -14.29 -19.91 1.51
CA THR A 263 -12.86 -20.19 1.32
C THR A 263 -12.33 -19.57 0.03
N LYS A 264 -13.06 -19.69 -1.09
CA LYS A 264 -12.61 -19.12 -2.37
C LYS A 264 -12.69 -17.60 -2.38
N VAL A 265 -13.71 -17.02 -1.76
CA VAL A 265 -13.81 -15.56 -1.55
C VAL A 265 -12.63 -15.07 -0.71
N GLY A 266 -12.35 -15.71 0.42
CA GLY A 266 -11.21 -15.34 1.28
C GLY A 266 -9.84 -15.51 0.62
N GLN A 267 -9.67 -16.57 -0.20
CA GLN A 267 -8.46 -16.75 -1.01
C GLN A 267 -8.26 -15.60 -2.00
N LYS A 268 -9.31 -15.23 -2.74
CA LYS A 268 -9.25 -14.11 -3.67
C LYS A 268 -8.94 -12.79 -2.96
N TRP A 269 -9.62 -12.54 -1.85
CA TRP A 269 -9.43 -11.33 -1.06
C TRP A 269 -7.98 -11.21 -0.59
N LEU A 270 -7.42 -12.27 -0.01
CA LEU A 270 -6.03 -12.29 0.41
C LEU A 270 -5.06 -12.09 -0.76
N THR A 271 -5.31 -12.73 -1.91
CA THR A 271 -4.47 -12.56 -3.10
C THR A 271 -4.51 -11.12 -3.63
N SER A 272 -5.67 -10.48 -3.63
CA SER A 272 -5.86 -9.07 -4.01
C SER A 272 -5.02 -8.15 -3.10
N ASP A 273 -5.17 -8.27 -1.76
CA ASP A 273 -4.40 -7.46 -0.81
C ASP A 273 -2.87 -7.65 -0.96
N ILE A 274 -2.42 -8.87 -1.30
CA ILE A 274 -1.01 -9.16 -1.59
C ILE A 274 -0.55 -8.45 -2.86
N ILE A 275 -1.34 -8.51 -3.94
CA ILE A 275 -1.05 -7.82 -5.21
C ILE A 275 -0.94 -6.32 -4.97
N ASP A 276 -1.84 -5.74 -4.17
CA ASP A 276 -1.81 -4.32 -3.86
C ASP A 276 -0.64 -3.91 -2.98
N GLY A 277 -0.25 -4.72 -2.02
CA GLY A 277 0.99 -4.53 -1.26
C GLY A 277 2.21 -4.42 -2.17
N PHE A 278 2.28 -5.26 -3.20
CA PHE A 278 3.32 -5.17 -4.21
C PHE A 278 3.16 -3.94 -5.13
N ASN A 279 1.95 -3.55 -5.51
CA ASN A 279 1.70 -2.31 -6.25
C ASN A 279 2.20 -1.07 -5.48
N PHE A 280 1.94 -0.98 -4.17
CA PHE A 280 2.48 0.10 -3.34
C PHE A 280 4.01 0.06 -3.26
N PHE A 281 4.58 -1.14 -3.11
CA PHE A 281 6.03 -1.31 -3.15
C PHE A 281 6.63 -0.79 -4.46
N TYR A 282 6.03 -1.12 -5.61
CA TYR A 282 6.45 -0.59 -6.91
C TYR A 282 6.43 0.92 -6.95
N LYS A 283 5.30 1.49 -6.55
CA LYS A 283 5.09 2.94 -6.57
C LYS A 283 6.10 3.64 -5.67
N GLU A 284 6.44 3.07 -4.52
CA GLU A 284 7.42 3.64 -3.59
C GLU A 284 8.81 3.80 -4.19
N PHE A 285 9.28 2.80 -4.95
CA PHE A 285 10.64 2.78 -5.51
C PHE A 285 10.73 3.25 -6.97
N TRP A 286 9.60 3.41 -7.65
CA TRP A 286 9.57 3.85 -9.04
C TRP A 286 10.32 5.17 -9.31
N PRO A 287 10.18 6.25 -8.52
CA PRO A 287 10.89 7.49 -8.79
C PRO A 287 12.43 7.33 -8.84
N ASP A 288 12.98 6.44 -8.00
CA ASP A 288 14.43 6.16 -8.00
C ASP A 288 14.85 5.38 -9.23
N VAL A 289 14.07 4.36 -9.60
CA VAL A 289 14.32 3.55 -10.80
C VAL A 289 14.22 4.43 -12.04
N ASN A 290 13.19 5.29 -12.11
CA ASN A 290 13.00 6.19 -13.23
C ASN A 290 14.19 7.16 -13.38
N LYS A 291 14.61 7.79 -12.28
CA LYS A 291 15.78 8.68 -12.27
C LYS A 291 17.06 7.97 -12.70
N ALA A 292 17.28 6.76 -12.19
CA ALA A 292 18.51 6.01 -12.47
C ALA A 292 18.57 5.43 -13.89
N VAL A 293 17.44 4.98 -14.45
CA VAL A 293 17.38 4.34 -15.77
C VAL A 293 17.26 5.38 -16.88
N PHE A 294 16.41 6.39 -16.70
CA PHE A 294 16.07 7.35 -17.75
C PHE A 294 16.80 8.70 -17.60
N HIS A 295 17.68 8.85 -16.61
CA HIS A 295 18.45 10.07 -16.34
C HIS A 295 17.58 11.34 -16.27
N THR A 296 16.36 11.21 -15.78
CA THR A 296 15.46 12.36 -15.62
C THR A 296 15.98 13.27 -14.49
N HIS A 297 16.13 14.55 -14.80
CA HIS A 297 16.64 15.59 -13.89
C HIS A 297 15.59 16.03 -12.86
#